data_AF-A0A067PV98-F1
#
_entry.id   AF-A0A067PV98-F1
#
_cell.length_a   1.000
_cell.length_b   1.000
_cell.length_c   1.000
_cell.angle_alpha   90.00
_cell.angle_beta   90.00
_cell.angle_gamma   90.00
#
_symmetry.space_group_name_H-M   'P 1'
#
loop_
_entity.id
_entity.type
_entity.pdbx_description
1 polymer ?
#
loop_
_entity_poly.entity_id
_entity_poly.type
_entity_poly.pdbx_seq_one_letter_code
_entity_poly.pdbx_strand_id
1 'polypeptide(L)'
;MNGTINGTLYPPLPTCWDTNEPCPATMDMLNFLNISSSQASYLQYYCLNPPQDSCEFGYCPNTDVAGLYVRVSTYVTNVCLALVILHSPDDVAMTFYAQILSVYSLFITTCISIADHSLTRFHGTYALITTGPPLSIALVIYALHSLCGLDTRMNEVFKKDKPRWWINRLLVLLMIPFWIGIFIYLSITANRGSLSQVACDSLDYAQALLIFMFVTPILPFAFSVRWGLIGLIPWVVLLVVWITCIILRRKDIWKDHGMFPIWQMWRKVCDNYHFVHFVTVVVFPFTYWIVTLEYGAQLQINDGVNSQATFGQVCLSLLSRLIMRRMSLPSKILAVSVAVPPFISFLTFLPRLPGWFWNLTWVRALTHHLGHSGRRTRSASVDSLGKGPVSLNQHGVDVLNHTPHEEHGIYRAELEMGPVEKEDGPLVLEHR
;
A
#
# COMPACT_ATOMS: atom_id res chain seq x y z
N MET A 1 -38.75 -36.26 -27.25
CA MET A 1 -38.64 -36.63 -25.82
C MET A 1 -39.10 -35.42 -25.01
N ASN A 2 -40.35 -35.45 -24.55
CA ASN A 2 -40.91 -34.44 -23.66
C ASN A 2 -40.62 -34.87 -22.22
N GLY A 3 -39.51 -34.39 -21.67
CA GLY A 3 -39.19 -34.52 -20.25
C GLY A 3 -39.78 -33.34 -19.48
N THR A 4 -40.62 -33.64 -18.51
CA THR A 4 -41.20 -32.71 -17.54
C THR A 4 -40.13 -31.85 -16.86
N ILE A 5 -40.14 -30.55 -17.14
CA ILE A 5 -39.32 -29.51 -16.49
C ILE A 5 -39.94 -29.20 -15.11
N ASN A 6 -39.94 -30.19 -14.22
CA ASN A 6 -40.14 -30.03 -12.78
C ASN A 6 -38.90 -30.52 -12.01
N GLY A 7 -37.76 -30.60 -12.69
CA GLY A 7 -36.47 -30.83 -12.04
C GLY A 7 -36.06 -29.57 -11.30
N THR A 8 -35.56 -29.74 -10.08
CA THR A 8 -34.79 -28.71 -9.38
C THR A 8 -33.80 -28.07 -10.35
N LEU A 9 -33.61 -26.75 -10.26
CA LEU A 9 -32.72 -25.97 -11.15
C LEU A 9 -31.26 -26.49 -11.15
N TYR A 10 -30.93 -27.39 -10.22
CA TYR A 10 -29.63 -27.96 -9.95
C TYR A 10 -29.68 -29.50 -10.06
N PRO A 11 -28.61 -30.13 -10.54
CA PRO A 11 -28.48 -31.59 -10.55
C PRO A 11 -28.54 -32.13 -9.11
N PRO A 12 -29.05 -33.36 -8.90
CA PRO A 12 -29.08 -33.96 -7.58
C PRO A 12 -27.65 -34.12 -7.03
N LEU A 13 -27.47 -33.75 -5.76
CA LEU A 13 -26.20 -33.92 -5.06
C LEU A 13 -25.84 -35.42 -4.98
N PRO A 14 -24.54 -35.78 -4.98
CA PRO A 14 -24.11 -37.16 -4.80
C PRO A 14 -24.63 -37.71 -3.46
N THR A 15 -25.01 -38.99 -3.40
CA THR A 15 -25.52 -39.59 -2.15
C THR A 15 -24.50 -39.61 -1.02
N CYS A 16 -23.22 -39.45 -1.33
CA CYS A 16 -22.14 -39.36 -0.35
C CYS A 16 -21.86 -37.91 0.12
N TRP A 17 -22.62 -36.90 -0.34
CA TRP A 17 -22.37 -35.49 -0.02
C TRP A 17 -22.34 -35.18 1.48
N ASP A 18 -23.17 -35.87 2.27
CA ASP A 18 -23.20 -35.70 3.73
C ASP A 18 -22.10 -36.51 4.46
N THR A 19 -21.27 -37.22 3.71
CA THR A 19 -20.12 -37.96 4.25
C THR A 19 -18.85 -37.13 4.08
N ASN A 20 -17.96 -37.13 5.07
CA ASN A 20 -16.64 -36.48 4.96
C ASN A 20 -15.70 -37.20 3.96
N GLU A 21 -16.21 -38.18 3.20
CA GLU A 21 -15.46 -38.97 2.24
C GLU A 21 -15.46 -38.30 0.86
N PRO A 22 -14.40 -38.48 0.06
CA PRO A 22 -14.30 -37.90 -1.26
C PRO A 22 -15.38 -38.45 -2.20
N CYS A 23 -16.29 -37.58 -2.65
CA CYS A 23 -17.37 -37.95 -3.55
C CYS A 23 -17.01 -37.80 -5.03
N PRO A 24 -17.20 -38.85 -5.85
CA PRO A 24 -17.11 -38.70 -7.30
C PRO A 24 -18.23 -37.80 -7.83
N ALA A 25 -17.90 -36.90 -8.75
CA ALA A 25 -18.88 -36.09 -9.46
C ALA A 25 -19.84 -36.97 -10.27
N THR A 26 -21.13 -36.70 -10.21
CA THR A 26 -22.09 -37.37 -11.09
C THR A 26 -21.98 -36.81 -12.51
N MET A 27 -22.33 -37.60 -13.52
CA MET A 27 -22.32 -37.15 -14.91
C MET A 27 -23.26 -35.95 -15.13
N ASP A 28 -24.35 -35.87 -14.37
CA ASP A 28 -25.28 -34.74 -14.40
C ASP A 28 -24.64 -33.44 -13.89
N MET A 29 -23.79 -33.52 -12.85
CA MET A 29 -23.00 -32.38 -12.37
C MET A 29 -21.95 -31.95 -13.40
N LEU A 30 -21.25 -32.91 -14.02
CA LEU A 30 -20.28 -32.63 -15.08
C LEU A 30 -20.93 -31.96 -16.30
N ASN A 31 -22.10 -32.46 -16.71
CA ASN A 31 -22.88 -31.92 -17.82
C ASN A 31 -23.47 -30.54 -17.49
N PHE A 32 -23.99 -30.36 -16.27
CA PHE A 32 -24.51 -29.07 -15.80
C PHE A 32 -23.44 -27.98 -15.81
N LEU A 33 -22.23 -28.32 -15.37
CA LEU A 33 -21.08 -27.41 -15.35
C LEU A 33 -20.35 -27.30 -16.70
N ASN A 34 -20.81 -28.04 -17.72
CA ASN A 34 -20.22 -28.10 -19.06
C ASN A 34 -18.71 -28.44 -19.04
N ILE A 35 -18.30 -29.36 -18.17
CA ILE A 35 -16.91 -29.82 -18.04
C ILE A 35 -16.73 -31.03 -18.96
N SER A 36 -16.16 -30.82 -20.13
CA SER A 36 -16.09 -31.81 -21.20
C SER A 36 -14.96 -32.85 -21.06
N SER A 37 -14.01 -32.67 -20.14
CA SER A 37 -12.69 -33.31 -20.27
C SER A 37 -12.27 -34.35 -19.22
N SER A 38 -12.71 -34.34 -17.96
CA SER A 38 -12.52 -35.47 -17.02
C SER A 38 -13.08 -35.16 -15.62
N GLN A 39 -13.36 -36.21 -14.84
CA GLN A 39 -13.65 -36.12 -13.40
C GLN A 39 -12.49 -35.50 -12.60
N ALA A 40 -11.25 -35.64 -13.08
CA ALA A 40 -10.08 -34.99 -12.49
C ALA A 40 -10.17 -33.45 -12.61
N SER A 41 -10.68 -32.94 -13.73
CA SER A 41 -10.94 -31.50 -13.92
C SER A 41 -12.01 -31.01 -12.94
N TYR A 42 -13.08 -31.77 -12.71
CA TYR A 42 -14.09 -31.41 -11.71
C TYR A 42 -13.51 -31.34 -10.30
N LEU A 43 -12.71 -32.32 -9.91
CA LEU A 43 -12.02 -32.37 -8.63
C LEU A 43 -11.09 -31.16 -8.41
N GLN A 44 -10.38 -30.76 -9.47
CA GLN A 44 -9.52 -29.58 -9.47
C GLN A 44 -10.30 -28.26 -9.33
N TYR A 45 -11.50 -28.18 -9.91
CA TYR A 45 -12.29 -26.95 -9.96
C TYR A 45 -13.26 -26.77 -8.80
N TYR A 46 -13.80 -27.86 -8.27
CA TYR A 46 -14.95 -27.85 -7.37
C TYR A 46 -14.67 -28.45 -6.00
N CYS A 47 -13.55 -29.17 -5.88
CA CYS A 47 -13.12 -29.90 -4.68
C CYS A 47 -14.16 -30.94 -4.22
N LEU A 48 -13.71 -31.95 -3.48
CA LEU A 48 -14.50 -33.16 -3.26
C LEU A 48 -15.72 -33.02 -2.32
N ASN A 49 -15.88 -31.89 -1.65
CA ASN A 49 -16.99 -31.59 -0.75
C ASN A 49 -17.02 -30.07 -0.50
N PRO A 50 -17.92 -29.31 -1.14
CA PRO A 50 -18.17 -27.96 -0.67
C PRO A 50 -18.89 -28.06 0.69
N PRO A 51 -18.67 -27.08 1.58
CA PRO A 51 -19.43 -27.00 2.82
C PRO A 51 -20.93 -26.95 2.51
N GLN A 52 -21.79 -27.26 3.49
CA GLN A 52 -23.25 -27.09 3.39
C GLN A 52 -23.71 -25.64 3.15
N ASP A 53 -22.76 -24.71 2.98
CA ASP A 53 -23.01 -23.33 2.63
C ASP A 53 -23.46 -23.22 1.17
N SER A 54 -24.09 -22.10 0.82
CA SER A 54 -24.77 -21.82 -0.46
C SER A 54 -23.93 -21.88 -1.74
N CYS A 55 -22.69 -22.39 -1.71
CA CYS A 55 -21.82 -22.54 -2.87
C CYS A 55 -21.46 -24.02 -3.09
N GLU A 56 -22.45 -24.76 -3.62
CA GLU A 56 -22.36 -26.19 -3.95
C GLU A 56 -21.29 -26.51 -5.01
N PHE A 57 -20.73 -25.49 -5.68
CA PHE A 57 -19.80 -25.68 -6.79
C PHE A 57 -18.61 -24.71 -6.67
N GLY A 58 -17.72 -24.96 -5.72
CA GLY A 58 -16.36 -24.41 -5.67
C GLY A 58 -16.10 -23.49 -4.49
N TYR A 59 -14.99 -22.73 -4.53
CA TYR A 59 -14.66 -21.77 -3.47
C TYR A 59 -15.82 -20.80 -3.23
N CYS A 60 -16.41 -20.85 -2.03
CA CYS A 60 -17.40 -19.87 -1.64
C CYS A 60 -16.73 -18.48 -1.66
N PRO A 61 -17.21 -17.52 -2.45
CA PRO A 61 -16.62 -16.19 -2.46
C PRO A 61 -16.81 -15.56 -1.09
N ASN A 62 -15.74 -15.51 -0.30
CA ASN A 62 -15.72 -14.72 0.92
C ASN A 62 -15.48 -13.25 0.52
N THR A 63 -16.56 -12.57 0.16
CA THR A 63 -16.53 -11.16 -0.26
C THR A 63 -16.04 -10.21 0.82
N ASP A 64 -16.08 -10.65 2.08
CA ASP A 64 -15.79 -9.80 3.24
C ASP A 64 -14.29 -9.67 3.48
N VAL A 65 -13.52 -10.73 3.20
CA VAL A 65 -12.08 -10.76 3.49
C VAL A 65 -11.21 -10.61 2.24
N ALA A 66 -11.60 -11.25 1.14
CA ALA A 66 -10.80 -11.29 -0.09
C ALA A 66 -11.52 -10.72 -1.32
N GLY A 67 -12.66 -10.04 -1.10
CA GLY A 67 -13.44 -9.42 -2.16
C GLY A 67 -12.66 -8.33 -2.89
N LEU A 68 -12.83 -8.24 -4.21
CA LEU A 68 -12.14 -7.28 -5.08
C LEU A 68 -12.19 -5.84 -4.54
N TYR A 69 -13.32 -5.41 -4.01
CA TYR A 69 -13.47 -4.06 -3.45
C TYR A 69 -12.64 -3.84 -2.19
N VAL A 70 -12.56 -4.86 -1.33
CA VAL A 70 -11.70 -4.83 -0.14
C VAL A 70 -10.25 -4.70 -0.59
N ARG A 71 -9.83 -5.51 -1.59
CA ARG A 71 -8.47 -5.43 -2.17
C ARG A 71 -8.14 -4.04 -2.69
N VAL A 72 -8.94 -3.53 -3.62
CA VAL A 72 -8.71 -2.21 -4.25
C VAL A 72 -8.74 -1.10 -3.21
N SER A 73 -9.67 -1.16 -2.25
CA SER A 73 -9.75 -0.23 -1.13
C SER A 73 -8.46 -0.25 -0.30
N THR A 74 -7.95 -1.44 0.02
CA THR A 74 -6.69 -1.60 0.74
C THR A 74 -5.50 -1.07 -0.08
N TYR A 75 -5.48 -1.27 -1.40
CA TYR A 75 -4.41 -0.75 -2.26
C TYR A 75 -4.35 0.77 -2.24
N VAL A 76 -5.50 1.41 -2.51
CA VAL A 76 -5.61 2.86 -2.55
C VAL A 76 -5.29 3.45 -1.18
N THR A 77 -5.89 2.90 -0.12
CA THR A 77 -5.68 3.36 1.26
C THR A 77 -4.21 3.32 1.66
N ASN A 78 -3.53 2.19 1.44
CA ASN A 78 -2.13 2.06 1.83
C ASN A 78 -1.22 2.98 0.98
N VAL A 79 -1.46 3.13 -0.33
CA VAL A 79 -0.65 4.01 -1.18
C VAL A 79 -0.84 5.48 -0.78
N CYS A 80 -2.09 5.90 -0.57
CA CYS A 80 -2.41 7.25 -0.12
C CYS A 80 -1.80 7.54 1.26
N LEU A 81 -1.90 6.62 2.21
CA LEU A 81 -1.29 6.81 3.52
C LEU A 81 0.25 6.85 3.45
N ALA A 82 0.87 5.99 2.64
CA ALA A 82 2.32 6.03 2.45
C ALA A 82 2.78 7.39 1.90
N LEU A 83 2.01 7.97 0.98
CA LEU A 83 2.23 9.33 0.47
C LEU A 83 2.10 10.38 1.59
N VAL A 84 1.06 10.31 2.41
CA VAL A 84 0.85 11.25 3.53
C VAL A 84 2.01 11.14 4.54
N ILE A 85 2.43 9.93 4.92
CA ILE A 85 3.56 9.71 5.85
C ILE A 85 4.86 10.29 5.31
N LEU A 86 5.10 10.20 4.00
CA LEU A 86 6.33 10.74 3.42
C LEU A 86 6.32 12.25 3.25
N HIS A 87 5.15 12.86 3.01
CA HIS A 87 5.07 14.25 2.55
C HIS A 87 4.38 15.23 3.49
N SER A 88 3.48 14.77 4.36
CA SER A 88 2.74 15.63 5.30
C SER A 88 2.77 15.00 6.70
N PRO A 89 3.92 15.06 7.41
CA PRO A 89 4.07 14.45 8.74
C PRO A 89 3.05 14.98 9.76
N ASP A 90 2.57 16.21 9.59
CA ASP A 90 1.59 16.83 10.49
C ASP A 90 0.20 16.18 10.39
N ASP A 91 -0.16 15.67 9.21
CA ASP A 91 -1.45 15.01 8.95
C ASP A 91 -1.40 13.48 9.19
N VAL A 92 -0.26 12.97 9.65
CA VAL A 92 -0.03 11.53 9.81
C VAL A 92 -0.88 10.91 10.90
N ALA A 93 -1.18 11.64 11.97
CA ALA A 93 -1.89 11.06 13.11
C ALA A 93 -3.28 10.53 12.72
N MET A 94 -4.06 11.30 11.95
CA MET A 94 -5.39 10.88 11.52
C MET A 94 -5.33 9.66 10.60
N THR A 95 -4.41 9.71 9.64
CA THR A 95 -4.28 8.69 8.61
C THR A 95 -3.68 7.39 9.18
N PHE A 96 -2.81 7.49 10.19
CA PHE A 96 -2.31 6.36 10.99
C PHE A 96 -3.45 5.56 11.64
N TYR A 97 -4.39 6.21 12.34
CA TYR A 97 -5.47 5.50 13.00
C TYR A 97 -6.42 4.81 12.01
N ALA A 98 -6.67 5.42 10.84
CA ALA A 98 -7.46 4.79 9.79
C ALA A 98 -6.82 3.47 9.30
N GLN A 99 -5.50 3.44 9.16
CA GLN A 99 -4.78 2.23 8.77
C GLN A 99 -4.75 1.17 9.86
N ILE A 100 -4.47 1.55 11.11
CA ILE A 100 -4.51 0.62 12.23
C ILE A 100 -5.90 0.00 12.33
N LEU A 101 -6.96 0.81 12.23
CA LEU A 101 -8.33 0.33 12.21
C LEU A 101 -8.58 -0.63 11.04
N SER A 102 -8.13 -0.31 9.83
CA SER A 102 -8.25 -1.18 8.67
C SER A 102 -7.58 -2.54 8.88
N VAL A 103 -6.36 -2.56 9.40
CA VAL A 103 -5.59 -3.79 9.58
C VAL A 103 -6.19 -4.65 10.69
N TYR A 104 -6.53 -4.04 11.84
CA TYR A 104 -7.18 -4.78 12.92
C TYR A 104 -8.59 -5.26 12.55
N SER A 105 -9.34 -4.51 11.75
CA SER A 105 -10.61 -4.98 11.22
C SER A 105 -10.42 -6.25 10.40
N LEU A 106 -9.43 -6.28 9.50
CA LEU A 106 -9.14 -7.48 8.71
C LEU A 106 -8.67 -8.65 9.59
N PHE A 107 -7.83 -8.41 10.63
CA PHE A 107 -7.45 -9.46 11.58
C PHE A 107 -8.67 -10.03 12.32
N ILE A 108 -9.53 -9.18 12.86
CA ILE A 108 -10.73 -9.60 13.59
C ILE A 108 -11.68 -10.37 12.67
N THR A 109 -11.97 -9.85 11.48
CA THR A 109 -12.83 -10.54 10.50
C THR A 109 -12.23 -11.89 10.11
N THR A 110 -10.92 -11.97 9.89
CA THR A 110 -10.23 -13.23 9.60
C THR A 110 -10.38 -14.23 10.75
N CYS A 111 -10.17 -13.79 11.99
CA CYS A 111 -10.33 -14.65 13.17
C CYS A 111 -11.79 -15.14 13.34
N ILE A 112 -12.78 -14.28 13.12
CA ILE A 112 -14.20 -14.66 13.17
C ILE A 112 -14.51 -15.68 12.07
N SER A 113 -14.10 -15.43 10.82
CA SER A 113 -14.34 -16.37 9.72
C SER A 113 -13.60 -17.71 9.91
N ILE A 114 -12.44 -17.71 10.58
CA ILE A 114 -11.76 -18.95 11.00
C ILE A 114 -12.58 -19.68 12.07
N ALA A 115 -13.09 -18.97 13.08
CA ALA A 115 -13.89 -19.55 14.15
C ALA A 115 -15.22 -20.15 13.65
N ASP A 116 -15.84 -19.49 12.67
CA ASP A 116 -17.08 -19.94 12.03
C ASP A 116 -16.84 -21.05 10.98
N HIS A 117 -15.59 -21.51 10.81
CA HIS A 117 -15.20 -22.48 9.78
C HIS A 117 -15.61 -22.08 8.35
N SER A 118 -15.83 -20.80 8.09
CA SER A 118 -16.27 -20.27 6.80
C SER A 118 -15.11 -19.79 5.92
N LEU A 119 -13.90 -19.70 6.47
CA LEU A 119 -12.72 -19.24 5.77
C LEU A 119 -11.92 -20.41 5.18
N THR A 120 -11.69 -20.37 3.87
CA THR A 120 -10.73 -21.26 3.22
C THR A 120 -9.30 -20.82 3.51
N ARG A 121 -8.33 -21.75 3.46
CA ARG A 121 -6.91 -21.44 3.62
C ARG A 121 -6.41 -20.37 2.66
N PHE A 122 -6.93 -20.40 1.44
CA PHE A 122 -6.65 -19.40 0.42
C PHE A 122 -7.10 -18.00 0.86
N HIS A 123 -8.37 -17.85 1.27
CA HIS A 123 -8.89 -16.56 1.73
C HIS A 123 -8.17 -16.06 2.99
N GLY A 124 -7.81 -16.96 3.90
CA GLY A 124 -6.98 -16.62 5.07
C GLY A 124 -5.57 -16.15 4.69
N THR A 125 -4.91 -16.82 3.74
CA THR A 125 -3.58 -16.42 3.24
C THR A 125 -3.67 -15.06 2.57
N TYR A 126 -4.72 -14.83 1.78
CA TYR A 126 -4.99 -13.54 1.15
C TYR A 126 -5.16 -12.43 2.18
N ALA A 127 -5.96 -12.67 3.22
CA ALA A 127 -6.18 -11.73 4.33
C ALA A 127 -4.87 -11.38 5.04
N LEU A 128 -4.05 -12.39 5.30
CA LEU A 128 -2.76 -12.25 5.97
C LEU A 128 -1.79 -11.35 5.17
N ILE A 129 -1.75 -11.51 3.84
CA ILE A 129 -0.89 -10.66 3.00
C ILE A 129 -1.47 -9.26 2.85
N THR A 130 -2.79 -9.17 2.82
CA THR A 130 -3.52 -7.89 2.76
C THR A 130 -3.31 -7.05 4.02
N THR A 131 -3.13 -7.69 5.18
CA THR A 131 -2.81 -7.05 6.46
C THR A 131 -1.31 -6.75 6.66
N GLY A 132 -0.44 -7.35 5.82
CA GLY A 132 1.01 -7.13 5.80
C GLY A 132 1.54 -6.33 4.61
N PRO A 133 0.94 -5.19 4.18
CA PRO A 133 1.49 -4.37 3.11
C PRO A 133 2.84 -3.76 3.53
N PRO A 134 3.65 -3.26 2.58
CA PRO A 134 4.91 -2.58 2.87
C PRO A 134 4.78 -1.48 3.92
N LEU A 135 3.62 -0.82 3.97
CA LEU A 135 3.31 0.20 4.95
C LEU A 135 3.24 -0.30 6.38
N SER A 136 2.60 -1.46 6.62
CA SER A 136 2.53 -2.07 7.95
C SER A 136 3.93 -2.41 8.47
N ILE A 137 4.80 -2.92 7.58
CA ILE A 137 6.21 -3.19 7.90
C ILE A 137 6.95 -1.89 8.23
N ALA A 138 6.75 -0.84 7.43
CA ALA A 138 7.35 0.48 7.70
C ALA A 138 6.90 1.05 9.06
N LEU A 139 5.62 0.93 9.41
CA LEU A 139 5.10 1.35 10.70
C LEU A 139 5.76 0.57 11.85
N VAL A 140 5.93 -0.74 11.71
CA VAL A 140 6.66 -1.57 12.68
C VAL A 140 8.10 -1.09 12.85
N ILE A 141 8.81 -0.84 11.76
CA ILE A 141 10.18 -0.31 11.80
C ILE A 141 10.23 1.06 12.50
N TYR A 142 9.28 1.95 12.21
CA TYR A 142 9.19 3.24 12.88
C TYR A 142 8.88 3.11 14.37
N ALA A 143 8.00 2.19 14.76
CA ALA A 143 7.73 1.90 16.17
C ALA A 143 8.99 1.38 16.89
N LEU A 144 9.76 0.48 16.27
CA LEU A 144 11.02 -0.02 16.80
C LEU A 144 12.08 1.08 16.91
N HIS A 145 12.28 1.90 15.88
CA HIS A 145 13.19 3.05 15.93
C HIS A 145 12.79 4.04 17.03
N SER A 146 11.49 4.24 17.24
CA SER A 146 10.98 5.11 18.29
C SER A 146 11.22 4.55 19.69
N LEU A 147 11.27 3.22 19.87
CA LEU A 147 11.74 2.59 21.11
C LEU A 147 13.23 2.84 21.36
N CYS A 148 14.04 2.91 20.31
CA CYS A 148 15.45 3.25 20.38
C CYS A 148 15.72 4.75 20.58
N GLY A 149 14.68 5.60 20.66
CA GLY A 149 14.84 7.05 20.81
C GLY A 149 15.37 7.76 19.56
N LEU A 150 15.31 7.12 18.39
CA LEU A 150 15.71 7.74 17.13
C LEU A 150 14.59 8.66 16.62
N ASP A 151 14.96 9.84 16.12
CA ASP A 151 14.02 10.72 15.46
C ASP A 151 13.53 10.11 14.14
N THR A 152 12.21 10.06 14.00
CA THR A 152 11.54 9.52 12.83
C THR A 152 10.52 10.50 12.27
N ARG A 153 10.11 10.29 11.01
CA ARG A 153 9.02 11.06 10.40
C ARG A 153 7.67 10.85 11.11
N MET A 154 7.54 9.75 11.85
CA MET A 154 6.37 9.41 12.66
C MET A 154 6.45 9.97 14.10
N ASN A 155 7.32 10.95 14.35
CA ASN A 155 7.45 11.57 15.68
C ASN A 155 6.12 12.15 16.17
N GLU A 156 5.27 12.66 15.28
CA GLU A 156 3.93 13.14 15.67
C GLU A 156 3.02 12.06 16.27
N VAL A 157 3.28 10.78 16.00
CA VAL A 157 2.50 9.64 16.50
C VAL A 157 3.20 8.91 17.65
N PHE A 158 4.53 8.77 17.57
CA PHE A 158 5.28 7.90 18.48
C PHE A 158 6.17 8.62 19.49
N LYS A 159 6.35 9.95 19.42
CA LYS A 159 7.22 10.69 20.34
C LYS A 159 6.61 10.76 21.74
N LYS A 160 7.46 10.70 22.78
CA LYS A 160 7.08 10.55 24.19
C LYS A 160 6.24 11.70 24.75
N ASP A 161 6.34 12.87 24.14
CA ASP A 161 5.58 14.08 24.47
C ASP A 161 4.14 14.07 23.92
N LYS A 162 3.80 13.14 23.01
CA LYS A 162 2.48 13.07 22.39
C LYS A 162 1.50 12.24 23.23
N PRO A 163 0.21 12.61 23.28
CA PRO A 163 -0.78 11.81 23.98
C PRO A 163 -0.88 10.42 23.36
N ARG A 164 -0.96 9.38 24.20
CA ARG A 164 -1.14 7.98 23.78
C ARG A 164 0.01 7.38 22.95
N TRP A 165 1.21 7.99 22.97
CA TRP A 165 2.38 7.49 22.24
C TRP A 165 2.67 6.01 22.51
N TRP A 166 2.54 5.58 23.77
CA TRP A 166 2.81 4.20 24.18
C TRP A 166 1.75 3.22 23.65
N ILE A 167 0.48 3.64 23.61
CA ILE A 167 -0.62 2.85 23.04
C ILE A 167 -0.37 2.67 21.54
N ASN A 168 0.02 3.72 20.83
CA ASN A 168 0.29 3.66 19.39
C ASN A 168 1.44 2.70 19.08
N ARG A 169 2.53 2.73 19.87
CA ARG A 169 3.63 1.77 19.73
C ARG A 169 3.16 0.34 20.00
N LEU A 170 2.41 0.13 21.08
CA LEU A 170 1.88 -1.18 21.44
C LEU A 170 0.96 -1.73 20.34
N LEU A 171 0.03 -0.91 19.82
CA LEU A 171 -0.88 -1.29 18.74
C LEU A 171 -0.14 -1.71 17.48
N VAL A 172 0.92 -0.99 17.09
CA VAL A 172 1.71 -1.38 15.91
C VAL A 172 2.50 -2.65 16.15
N LEU A 173 3.14 -2.79 17.32
CA LEU A 173 3.95 -3.96 17.63
C LEU A 173 3.11 -5.22 17.81
N LEU A 174 1.88 -5.08 18.32
CA LEU A 174 0.90 -6.16 18.48
C LEU A 174 0.40 -6.69 17.12
N MET A 175 0.57 -5.96 16.02
CA MET A 175 0.31 -6.50 14.68
C MET A 175 1.20 -7.71 14.37
N ILE A 176 2.46 -7.73 14.84
CA ILE A 176 3.42 -8.80 14.56
C ILE A 176 2.95 -10.16 15.12
N PRO A 177 2.66 -10.31 16.43
CA PRO A 177 2.21 -11.59 16.96
C PRO A 177 0.85 -12.02 16.39
N PHE A 178 -0.07 -11.10 16.07
CA PHE A 178 -1.32 -11.45 15.40
C PHE A 178 -1.07 -12.00 13.99
N TRP A 179 -0.21 -11.33 13.24
CA TRP A 179 0.17 -11.73 11.90
C TRP A 179 0.89 -13.09 11.90
N ILE A 180 1.88 -13.28 12.78
CA ILE A 180 2.58 -14.56 12.96
C ILE A 180 1.61 -15.64 13.45
N GLY A 181 0.68 -15.32 14.35
CA GLY A 181 -0.30 -16.27 14.88
C GLY A 181 -1.23 -16.80 13.78
N ILE A 182 -1.77 -15.92 12.93
CA ILE A 182 -2.59 -16.30 11.78
C ILE A 182 -1.76 -17.09 10.77
N PHE A 183 -0.51 -16.67 10.49
CA PHE A 183 0.40 -17.42 9.61
C PHE A 183 0.64 -18.84 10.09
N ILE A 184 1.00 -19.02 11.36
CA ILE A 184 1.24 -20.32 11.98
C ILE A 184 -0.04 -21.15 11.96
N TYR A 185 -1.17 -20.55 12.31
CA TYR A 185 -2.47 -21.22 12.29
C TYR A 185 -2.75 -21.78 10.89
N LEU A 186 -2.73 -20.94 9.84
CA LEU A 186 -2.96 -21.34 8.45
C LEU A 186 -1.93 -22.36 7.91
N SER A 187 -0.75 -22.42 8.52
CA SER A 187 0.29 -23.40 8.17
C SER A 187 0.03 -24.76 8.83
N ILE A 188 -0.44 -24.78 10.08
CA ILE A 188 -0.67 -26.02 10.85
C ILE A 188 -2.03 -26.65 10.52
N THR A 189 -3.08 -25.84 10.34
CA THR A 189 -4.45 -26.34 10.20
C THR A 189 -4.73 -27.08 8.90
N ALA A 190 -3.80 -27.04 7.94
CA ALA A 190 -3.78 -27.91 6.77
C ALA A 190 -4.02 -29.39 7.13
N ASN A 191 -3.56 -29.83 8.31
CA ASN A 191 -3.67 -31.23 8.73
C ASN A 191 -4.85 -31.53 9.66
N ARG A 192 -5.60 -30.51 10.13
CA ARG A 192 -6.60 -30.69 11.20
C ARG A 192 -8.05 -30.52 10.76
N GLY A 193 -8.30 -30.19 9.50
CA GLY A 193 -9.64 -30.08 8.94
C GLY A 193 -10.52 -28.97 9.51
N SER A 194 -9.93 -27.95 10.15
CA SER A 194 -10.66 -26.84 10.77
C SER A 194 -10.96 -25.68 9.81
N LEU A 195 -10.57 -25.78 8.55
CA LEU A 195 -10.85 -24.80 7.51
C LEU A 195 -11.92 -25.34 6.57
N SER A 196 -12.75 -24.48 5.99
CA SER A 196 -13.67 -24.91 4.96
C SER A 196 -12.89 -25.45 3.75
N GLN A 197 -13.46 -26.47 3.11
CA GLN A 197 -12.95 -27.04 1.86
C GLN A 197 -11.54 -27.64 1.97
N VAL A 198 -11.29 -28.42 3.03
CA VAL A 198 -10.04 -29.18 3.25
C VAL A 198 -9.64 -30.01 2.03
N ALA A 199 -10.61 -30.53 1.27
CA ALA A 199 -10.36 -31.27 0.04
C ALA A 199 -9.64 -30.42 -1.03
N CYS A 200 -9.90 -29.11 -1.10
CA CYS A 200 -9.18 -28.22 -2.00
C CYS A 200 -7.72 -28.02 -1.60
N ASP A 201 -7.41 -28.13 -0.31
CA ASP A 201 -6.05 -27.92 0.20
C ASP A 201 -5.10 -29.08 -0.14
N SER A 202 -5.64 -30.24 -0.55
CA SER A 202 -4.87 -31.44 -0.89
C SER A 202 -4.01 -31.31 -2.15
N LEU A 203 -4.25 -30.29 -3.00
CA LEU A 203 -3.53 -30.08 -4.25
C LEU A 203 -2.22 -29.29 -4.08
N ASP A 204 -1.69 -29.13 -2.87
CA ASP A 204 -0.51 -28.31 -2.53
C ASP A 204 -0.57 -26.83 -2.94
N TYR A 205 -1.59 -26.38 -3.68
CA TYR A 205 -1.71 -25.01 -4.19
C TYR A 205 -1.74 -23.96 -3.09
N ALA A 206 -2.46 -24.19 -1.99
CA ALA A 206 -2.52 -23.21 -0.90
C ALA A 206 -1.15 -23.04 -0.22
N GLN A 207 -0.39 -24.12 -0.08
CA GLN A 207 0.96 -24.08 0.46
C GLN A 207 1.94 -23.47 -0.54
N ALA A 208 1.84 -23.82 -1.82
CA ALA A 208 2.61 -23.22 -2.89
C ALA A 208 2.31 -21.71 -3.01
N LEU A 209 1.07 -21.28 -2.80
CA LEU A 209 0.66 -19.87 -2.80
C LEU A 209 1.22 -19.14 -1.59
N LEU A 210 1.17 -19.74 -0.40
CA LEU A 210 1.78 -19.18 0.81
C LEU A 210 3.30 -19.05 0.62
N ILE A 211 3.99 -20.09 0.15
CA ILE A 211 5.42 -20.04 -0.17
C ILE A 211 5.68 -18.99 -1.26
N PHE A 212 4.91 -19.01 -2.36
CA PHE A 212 5.04 -18.06 -3.44
C PHE A 212 4.88 -16.63 -2.92
N MET A 213 3.87 -16.34 -2.12
CA MET A 213 3.60 -14.97 -1.66
C MET A 213 4.58 -14.48 -0.60
N PHE A 214 5.23 -15.36 0.17
CA PHE A 214 6.26 -14.99 1.16
C PHE A 214 7.70 -15.03 0.63
N VAL A 215 7.98 -15.94 -0.30
CA VAL A 215 9.32 -16.19 -0.85
C VAL A 215 9.56 -15.45 -2.17
N THR A 216 8.54 -15.34 -3.04
CA THR A 216 8.66 -14.58 -4.30
C THR A 216 9.05 -13.12 -4.09
N PRO A 217 8.58 -12.40 -3.04
CA PRO A 217 9.08 -11.05 -2.73
C PRO A 217 10.58 -10.96 -2.54
N ILE A 218 11.19 -12.05 -2.07
CA ILE A 218 12.63 -12.15 -1.81
C ILE A 218 13.35 -12.66 -3.07
N LEU A 219 12.68 -13.47 -3.89
CA LEU A 219 13.23 -14.14 -5.07
C LEU A 219 12.31 -13.98 -6.29
N PRO A 220 12.27 -12.78 -6.92
CA PRO A 220 11.46 -12.53 -8.11
C PRO A 220 11.84 -13.43 -9.32
N PHE A 221 12.97 -14.14 -9.23
CA PHE A 221 13.51 -15.03 -10.25
C PHE A 221 13.04 -16.49 -10.16
N ALA A 222 12.44 -16.92 -9.04
CA ALA A 222 12.29 -18.35 -8.78
C ALA A 222 11.21 -19.05 -9.63
N PHE A 223 10.22 -18.32 -10.16
CA PHE A 223 8.97 -18.97 -10.64
C PHE A 223 8.66 -18.80 -12.13
N SER A 224 9.19 -17.81 -12.84
CA SER A 224 9.02 -17.70 -14.30
C SER A 224 10.03 -16.76 -14.94
N VAL A 225 10.79 -17.25 -15.93
CA VAL A 225 11.78 -16.44 -16.67
C VAL A 225 11.10 -15.27 -17.40
N ARG A 226 9.92 -15.50 -17.99
CA ARG A 226 9.22 -14.51 -18.81
C ARG A 226 8.64 -13.36 -17.97
N TRP A 227 7.93 -13.69 -16.89
CA TRP A 227 7.38 -12.69 -15.99
C TRP A 227 8.45 -12.06 -15.10
N GLY A 228 9.46 -12.84 -14.72
CA GLY A 228 10.65 -12.35 -14.03
C GLY A 228 11.36 -11.26 -14.82
N LEU A 229 11.53 -11.43 -16.14
CA LEU A 229 12.13 -10.40 -17.01
C LEU A 229 11.34 -9.09 -17.04
N ILE A 230 10.00 -9.15 -17.15
CA ILE A 230 9.16 -7.95 -17.14
C ILE A 230 9.24 -7.25 -15.78
N GLY A 231 9.15 -8.01 -14.69
CA GLY A 231 9.30 -7.49 -13.32
C GLY A 231 10.69 -6.94 -13.02
N LEU A 232 11.72 -7.36 -13.76
CA LEU A 232 13.10 -6.95 -13.58
C LEU A 232 13.43 -5.60 -14.23
N ILE A 233 12.68 -5.18 -15.24
CA ILE A 233 12.90 -3.88 -15.90
C ILE A 233 12.84 -2.72 -14.87
N PRO A 234 11.80 -2.58 -14.02
CA PRO A 234 11.79 -1.57 -12.97
C PRO A 234 12.96 -1.68 -11.99
N TRP A 235 13.39 -2.91 -11.63
CA TRP A 235 14.53 -3.13 -10.76
C TRP A 235 15.84 -2.62 -11.37
N VAL A 236 16.09 -2.94 -12.64
CA VAL A 236 17.30 -2.49 -13.34
C VAL A 236 17.30 -0.99 -13.50
N VAL A 237 16.16 -0.40 -13.87
CA VAL A 237 16.03 1.07 -13.96
C VAL A 237 16.29 1.71 -12.60
N LEU A 238 15.68 1.19 -11.54
CA LEU A 238 15.88 1.70 -10.18
C LEU A 238 17.34 1.56 -9.73
N LEU A 239 17.98 0.43 -10.03
CA LEU A 239 19.38 0.16 -9.73
C LEU A 239 20.32 1.12 -10.48
N VAL A 240 20.08 1.36 -11.77
CA VAL A 240 20.85 2.35 -12.56
C VAL A 240 20.68 3.76 -12.01
N VAL A 241 19.46 4.14 -11.61
CA VAL A 241 19.19 5.43 -10.96
C VAL A 241 19.94 5.53 -9.62
N TRP A 242 19.90 4.48 -8.79
CA TRP A 242 20.66 4.42 -7.54
C TRP A 242 22.16 4.55 -7.76
N ILE A 243 22.73 3.78 -8.67
CA ILE A 243 24.16 3.86 -9.03
C ILE A 243 24.52 5.27 -9.47
N THR A 244 23.68 5.90 -10.30
CA THR A 244 23.90 7.28 -10.76
C THR A 244 23.88 8.26 -9.58
N CYS A 245 22.89 8.18 -8.69
CA CYS A 245 22.81 9.00 -7.48
C CYS A 245 24.02 8.81 -6.56
N ILE A 246 24.48 7.58 -6.39
CA ILE A 246 25.67 7.24 -5.59
C ILE A 246 26.92 7.85 -6.22
N ILE A 247 27.12 7.71 -7.53
CA ILE A 247 28.28 8.28 -8.24
C ILE A 247 28.30 9.80 -8.11
N LEU A 248 27.15 10.46 -8.29
CA LEU A 248 27.03 11.92 -8.16
C LEU A 248 27.32 12.41 -6.74
N ARG A 249 27.05 11.60 -5.70
CA ARG A 249 27.26 11.94 -4.29
C ARG A 249 28.47 11.29 -3.63
N ARG A 250 29.33 10.61 -4.39
CA ARG A 250 30.47 9.87 -3.85
C ARG A 250 31.37 10.68 -2.90
N LYS A 251 31.55 11.98 -3.18
CA LYS A 251 32.39 12.87 -2.36
C LYS A 251 31.76 13.14 -0.99
N ASP A 252 30.45 13.29 -0.93
CA ASP A 252 29.70 13.54 0.31
C ASP A 252 29.56 12.27 1.13
N ILE A 253 29.45 11.12 0.46
CA ILE A 253 29.30 9.80 1.08
C ILE A 253 30.63 9.35 1.71
N TRP A 254 31.77 9.58 1.04
CA TRP A 254 33.10 9.14 1.51
C TRP A 254 33.93 10.19 2.25
N LYS A 255 33.30 11.27 2.72
CA LYS A 255 34.02 12.31 3.47
C LYS A 255 34.35 11.89 4.90
N ASP A 256 33.50 11.07 5.52
CA ASP A 256 33.67 10.61 6.89
C ASP A 256 34.08 9.12 6.89
N HIS A 257 35.20 8.79 7.54
CA HIS A 257 35.70 7.41 7.70
C HIS A 257 34.84 6.54 8.64
N GLY A 258 33.51 6.65 8.58
CA GLY A 258 32.59 5.92 9.43
C GLY A 258 32.51 4.43 9.07
N MET A 259 32.26 3.58 10.07
CA MET A 259 32.17 2.12 9.93
C MET A 259 30.97 1.62 9.09
N PHE A 260 30.02 2.47 8.71
CA PHE A 260 28.78 2.06 8.04
C PHE A 260 28.54 2.80 6.71
N PRO A 261 29.30 2.45 5.66
CA PRO A 261 29.22 3.10 4.36
C PRO A 261 27.81 3.03 3.73
N ILE A 262 27.10 1.92 3.93
CA ILE A 262 25.79 1.66 3.33
C ILE A 262 24.71 2.56 3.92
N TRP A 263 24.71 2.73 5.26
CA TRP A 263 23.72 3.57 5.93
C TRP A 263 23.90 5.05 5.58
N GLN A 264 25.16 5.51 5.52
CA GLN A 264 25.48 6.87 5.08
C GLN A 264 25.07 7.10 3.62
N MET A 265 25.38 6.15 2.73
CA MET A 265 24.96 6.17 1.34
C MET A 265 23.44 6.29 1.21
N TRP A 266 22.69 5.43 1.91
CA TRP A 266 21.23 5.47 1.93
C TRP A 266 20.71 6.83 2.40
N ARG A 267 21.17 7.30 3.57
CA ARG A 267 20.75 8.59 4.14
C ARG A 267 21.06 9.74 3.19
N LYS A 268 22.28 9.85 2.69
CA LYS A 268 22.68 10.94 1.76
C LYS A 268 21.91 10.90 0.45
N VAL A 269 21.65 9.72 -0.13
CA VAL A 269 20.85 9.63 -1.36
C VAL A 269 19.39 10.00 -1.06
N CYS A 270 18.80 9.46 0.01
CA CYS A 270 17.40 9.72 0.34
C CYS A 270 17.13 11.17 0.75
N ASP A 271 18.08 11.82 1.43
CA ASP A 271 17.97 13.22 1.83
C ASP A 271 18.13 14.20 0.64
N ASN A 272 18.92 13.82 -0.37
CA ASN A 272 19.16 14.70 -1.54
C ASN A 272 18.24 14.40 -2.74
N TYR A 273 17.73 13.17 -2.84
CA TYR A 273 16.93 12.69 -3.96
C TYR A 273 15.60 12.13 -3.46
N HIS A 274 14.71 13.01 -3.03
CA HIS A 274 13.40 12.65 -2.48
C HIS A 274 12.57 11.76 -3.43
N PHE A 275 12.69 11.95 -4.75
CA PHE A 275 12.02 11.10 -5.73
C PHE A 275 12.54 9.66 -5.72
N VAL A 276 13.86 9.46 -5.64
CA VAL A 276 14.46 8.11 -5.58
C VAL A 276 14.04 7.41 -4.30
N HIS A 277 14.04 8.14 -3.18
CA HIS A 277 13.52 7.63 -1.91
C HIS A 277 12.05 7.22 -2.02
N PHE A 278 11.20 8.09 -2.58
CA PHE A 278 9.78 7.84 -2.80
C PHE A 278 9.55 6.60 -3.67
N VAL A 279 10.24 6.49 -4.81
CA VAL A 279 10.10 5.34 -5.71
C VAL A 279 10.57 4.06 -5.04
N THR A 280 11.69 4.10 -4.31
CA THR A 280 12.29 2.91 -3.68
C THR A 280 11.49 2.41 -2.49
N VAL A 281 10.94 3.31 -1.67
CA VAL A 281 10.28 2.95 -0.40
C VAL A 281 8.77 2.80 -0.56
N VAL A 282 8.15 3.53 -1.48
CA VAL A 282 6.69 3.48 -1.68
C VAL A 282 6.34 2.83 -3.00
N VAL A 283 6.62 3.48 -4.15
CA VAL A 283 6.09 3.00 -5.44
C VAL A 283 6.47 1.54 -5.69
N PHE A 284 7.75 1.23 -5.55
CA PHE A 284 8.27 -0.08 -5.92
C PHE A 284 7.73 -1.22 -5.03
N PRO A 285 7.86 -1.18 -3.68
CA PRO A 285 7.32 -2.24 -2.81
C PRO A 285 5.81 -2.41 -2.96
N PHE A 286 5.08 -1.31 -3.17
CA PHE A 286 3.64 -1.35 -3.33
C PHE A 286 3.19 -1.94 -4.66
N THR A 287 3.78 -1.51 -5.78
CA THR A 287 3.51 -2.10 -7.08
C THR A 287 3.80 -3.60 -7.04
N TYR A 288 4.93 -3.98 -6.44
CA TYR A 288 5.29 -5.38 -6.28
C TYR A 288 4.25 -6.16 -5.46
N TRP A 289 3.84 -5.62 -4.30
CA TRP A 289 2.84 -6.25 -3.44
C TRP A 289 1.47 -6.38 -4.13
N ILE A 290 0.99 -5.33 -4.81
CA ILE A 290 -0.27 -5.36 -5.58
C ILE A 290 -0.18 -6.40 -6.70
N VAL A 291 0.89 -6.41 -7.48
CA VAL A 291 1.07 -7.37 -8.59
C VAL A 291 1.11 -8.80 -8.05
N THR A 292 1.80 -9.04 -6.93
CA THR A 292 1.86 -10.38 -6.32
C THR A 292 0.48 -10.85 -5.86
N LEU A 293 -0.29 -9.95 -5.23
CA LEU A 293 -1.64 -10.24 -4.77
C LEU A 293 -2.61 -10.50 -5.93
N GLU A 294 -2.60 -9.67 -6.97
CA GLU A 294 -3.49 -9.84 -8.12
C GLU A 294 -3.05 -10.99 -9.03
N TYR A 295 -1.75 -11.26 -9.15
CA TYR A 295 -1.27 -12.45 -9.85
C TYR A 295 -1.68 -13.73 -9.13
N GLY A 296 -1.59 -13.76 -7.80
CA GLY A 296 -2.12 -14.86 -7.00
C GLY A 296 -3.62 -15.07 -7.18
N ALA A 297 -4.38 -13.97 -7.28
CA ALA A 297 -5.81 -14.03 -7.59
C ALA A 297 -6.08 -14.47 -9.04
N GLN A 298 -5.25 -14.09 -10.02
CA GLN A 298 -5.40 -14.47 -11.42
C GLN A 298 -5.04 -15.93 -11.70
N LEU A 299 -4.02 -16.47 -11.04
CA LEU A 299 -3.68 -17.90 -11.13
C LEU A 299 -4.91 -18.76 -10.79
N GLN A 300 -5.71 -18.32 -9.81
CA GLN A 300 -6.97 -18.98 -9.45
C GLN A 300 -8.02 -18.92 -10.57
N ILE A 301 -8.09 -17.82 -11.32
CA ILE A 301 -9.08 -17.64 -12.41
C ILE A 301 -8.69 -18.49 -13.64
N ASN A 302 -7.40 -18.52 -13.98
CA ASN A 302 -6.90 -19.25 -15.16
C ASN A 302 -6.98 -20.77 -15.00
N ASP A 303 -6.94 -21.27 -13.76
CA ASP A 303 -7.23 -22.67 -13.44
C ASP A 303 -8.75 -22.97 -13.49
N GLY A 304 -9.49 -22.39 -14.44
CA GLY A 304 -10.85 -22.81 -14.81
C GLY A 304 -12.00 -22.37 -13.89
N VAL A 305 -11.73 -21.64 -12.80
CA VAL A 305 -12.78 -21.05 -11.95
C VAL A 305 -13.28 -19.75 -12.60
N ASN A 306 -14.07 -19.88 -13.67
CA ASN A 306 -14.72 -18.80 -14.41
C ASN A 306 -15.80 -18.02 -13.61
N SER A 307 -15.74 -17.98 -12.28
CA SER A 307 -16.73 -17.30 -11.43
C SER A 307 -16.33 -15.88 -11.01
N GLN A 308 -15.26 -15.29 -11.58
CA GLN A 308 -15.09 -13.84 -11.57
C GLN A 308 -15.10 -13.27 -12.98
N ALA A 309 -16.21 -12.56 -13.26
CA ALA A 309 -16.43 -11.77 -14.45
C ALA A 309 -15.16 -10.99 -14.87
N THR A 310 -14.78 -11.19 -16.13
CA THR A 310 -13.61 -10.59 -16.78
C THR A 310 -13.62 -9.06 -16.67
N PHE A 311 -12.61 -8.54 -15.96
CA PHE A 311 -12.42 -7.13 -15.59
C PHE A 311 -12.00 -6.21 -16.76
N GLY A 312 -11.80 -6.73 -17.98
CA GLY A 312 -11.32 -5.94 -19.12
C GLY A 312 -12.35 -5.02 -19.79
N GLN A 313 -13.65 -5.30 -19.69
CA GLN A 313 -14.68 -4.61 -20.48
C GLN A 313 -15.58 -3.65 -19.67
N VAL A 314 -15.45 -3.63 -18.35
CA VAL A 314 -16.46 -3.07 -17.45
C VAL A 314 -15.91 -1.91 -16.60
N CYS A 315 -14.60 -1.83 -16.40
CA CYS A 315 -13.98 -0.86 -15.49
C CYS A 315 -14.15 0.62 -15.92
N LEU A 316 -14.53 0.91 -17.16
CA LEU A 316 -14.84 2.29 -17.60
C LEU A 316 -16.32 2.54 -17.93
N SER A 317 -17.13 1.50 -18.17
CA SER A 317 -18.51 1.68 -18.65
C SER A 317 -19.59 1.33 -17.62
N LEU A 318 -19.29 0.49 -16.63
CA LEU A 318 -20.28 -0.02 -15.65
C LEU A 318 -20.03 0.43 -14.20
N LEU A 319 -19.04 1.31 -13.97
CA LEU A 319 -18.74 1.88 -12.66
C LEU A 319 -19.92 2.71 -12.09
N SER A 320 -20.90 3.08 -12.92
CA SER A 320 -21.99 3.97 -12.52
C SER A 320 -23.33 3.27 -12.22
N ARG A 321 -23.65 2.08 -12.75
CA ARG A 321 -25.07 1.65 -12.79
C ARG A 321 -25.48 0.26 -12.33
N LEU A 322 -24.60 -0.73 -12.11
CA LEU A 322 -25.08 -2.10 -11.84
C LEU A 322 -24.51 -2.81 -10.61
N ILE A 323 -23.42 -2.33 -10.00
CA ILE A 323 -22.70 -3.12 -8.97
C ILE A 323 -23.22 -2.93 -7.52
N MET A 324 -24.31 -2.18 -7.32
CA MET A 324 -24.83 -1.93 -5.97
C MET A 324 -25.78 -3.01 -5.41
N ARG A 325 -26.32 -3.93 -6.22
CA ARG A 325 -27.55 -4.67 -5.83
C ARG A 325 -27.42 -6.02 -5.11
N ARG A 326 -26.24 -6.66 -4.99
CA ARG A 326 -26.12 -8.00 -4.35
C ARG A 326 -24.89 -8.18 -3.48
N MET A 327 -24.75 -7.36 -2.45
CA MET A 327 -23.72 -7.58 -1.41
C MET A 327 -24.33 -7.18 -0.09
N SER A 328 -24.00 -7.91 0.98
CA SER A 328 -24.40 -7.54 2.33
C SER A 328 -23.99 -6.09 2.60
N LEU A 329 -24.95 -5.27 3.03
CA LEU A 329 -24.77 -3.85 3.31
C LEU A 329 -23.56 -3.53 4.24
N PRO A 330 -23.25 -4.31 5.30
CA PRO A 330 -22.22 -3.92 6.28
C PRO A 330 -20.80 -3.91 5.71
N SER A 331 -20.40 -4.89 4.90
CA SER A 331 -19.03 -4.99 4.37
C SER A 331 -18.71 -3.85 3.40
N LYS A 332 -19.71 -3.39 2.64
CA LYS A 332 -19.59 -2.22 1.75
C LYS A 332 -19.38 -0.94 2.55
N ILE A 333 -20.18 -0.74 3.59
CA ILE A 333 -20.09 0.46 4.43
C ILE A 333 -18.73 0.51 5.10
N LEU A 334 -18.23 -0.63 5.60
CA LEU A 334 -16.90 -0.72 6.19
C LEU A 334 -15.79 -0.38 5.19
N ALA A 335 -15.79 -1.01 4.01
CA ALA A 335 -14.76 -0.77 2.99
C ALA A 335 -14.70 0.69 2.51
N VAL A 336 -15.87 1.33 2.37
CA VAL A 336 -15.96 2.75 2.01
C VAL A 336 -15.54 3.63 3.18
N SER A 337 -16.01 3.35 4.39
CA SER A 337 -15.71 4.16 5.59
C SER A 337 -14.23 4.16 5.93
N VAL A 338 -13.53 3.06 5.63
CA VAL A 338 -12.08 2.93 5.83
C VAL A 338 -11.29 3.66 4.73
N ALA A 339 -11.74 3.60 3.47
CA ALA A 339 -11.04 4.25 2.35
C ALA A 339 -11.25 5.75 2.26
N VAL A 340 -12.41 6.25 2.67
CA VAL A 340 -12.80 7.65 2.51
C VAL A 340 -11.87 8.61 3.26
N PRO A 341 -11.54 8.43 4.55
CA PRO A 341 -10.63 9.32 5.26
C PRO A 341 -9.25 9.48 4.60
N PRO A 342 -8.47 8.40 4.31
CA PRO A 342 -7.16 8.54 3.68
C PRO A 342 -7.27 9.09 2.26
N PHE A 343 -8.36 8.80 1.54
CA PHE A 343 -8.61 9.38 0.22
C PHE A 343 -8.90 10.89 0.30
N ILE A 344 -9.71 11.34 1.26
CA ILE A 344 -9.95 12.77 1.50
C ILE A 344 -8.65 13.47 1.90
N SER A 345 -7.87 12.90 2.82
CA SER A 345 -6.55 13.44 3.20
C SER A 345 -5.59 13.49 2.00
N PHE A 346 -5.67 12.54 1.09
CA PHE A 346 -4.91 12.60 -0.16
C PHE A 346 -5.42 13.69 -1.11
N LEU A 347 -6.74 13.87 -1.22
CA LEU A 347 -7.33 14.93 -2.05
C LEU A 347 -6.97 16.34 -1.53
N THR A 348 -6.91 16.54 -0.21
CA THR A 348 -6.45 17.83 0.35
C THR A 348 -4.95 18.06 0.10
N PHE A 349 -4.17 17.00 -0.06
CA PHE A 349 -2.76 17.07 -0.46
C PHE A 349 -2.55 17.29 -1.97
N LEU A 350 -3.51 16.90 -2.81
CA LEU A 350 -3.40 16.92 -4.28
C LEU A 350 -3.04 18.30 -4.87
N PRO A 351 -3.57 19.43 -4.38
CA PRO A 351 -3.15 20.77 -4.82
C PRO A 351 -1.68 21.10 -4.54
N ARG A 352 -1.04 20.43 -3.56
CA ARG A 352 0.38 20.63 -3.20
C ARG A 352 1.32 19.77 -4.05
N LEU A 353 0.83 18.70 -4.67
CA LEU A 353 1.63 17.78 -5.48
C LEU A 353 2.36 18.46 -6.65
N PRO A 354 1.73 19.37 -7.44
CA PRO A 354 2.45 20.07 -8.50
C PRO A 354 3.63 20.87 -7.95
N GLY A 355 3.44 21.62 -6.86
CA GLY A 355 4.51 22.39 -6.24
C GLY A 355 5.68 21.50 -5.80
N TRP A 356 5.37 20.33 -5.23
CA TRP A 356 6.38 19.32 -4.91
C TRP A 356 7.10 18.78 -6.16
N PHE A 357 6.34 18.43 -7.21
CA PHE A 357 6.88 17.93 -8.46
C PHE A 357 7.82 18.95 -9.13
N TRP A 358 7.43 20.23 -9.16
CA TRP A 358 8.26 21.33 -9.65
C TRP A 358 9.51 21.57 -8.79
N ASN A 359 9.47 21.18 -7.51
CA ASN A 359 10.61 21.27 -6.60
C ASN A 359 11.61 20.12 -6.75
N LEU A 360 11.31 19.09 -7.55
CA LEU A 360 12.27 18.03 -7.84
C LEU A 360 13.49 18.59 -8.56
N THR A 361 14.68 18.24 -8.09
CA THR A 361 15.97 18.76 -8.59
C THR A 361 16.15 18.56 -10.09
N TRP A 362 15.73 17.41 -10.63
CA TRP A 362 15.80 17.14 -12.05
C TRP A 362 14.79 17.95 -12.86
N VAL A 363 13.58 18.21 -12.32
CA VAL A 363 12.60 19.08 -12.95
C VAL A 363 13.17 20.49 -13.01
N ARG A 364 13.68 21.02 -11.89
CA ARG A 364 14.34 22.35 -11.88
C ARG A 364 15.48 22.45 -12.89
N ALA A 365 16.33 21.41 -12.98
CA ALA A 365 17.41 21.38 -13.95
C ALA A 365 16.89 21.39 -15.40
N LEU A 366 15.85 20.61 -15.69
CA LEU A 366 15.19 20.56 -16.99
C LEU A 366 14.53 21.91 -17.34
N THR A 367 13.78 22.50 -16.42
CA THR A 367 13.11 23.79 -16.60
C THR A 367 14.12 24.92 -16.79
N HIS A 368 15.24 24.91 -16.07
CA HIS A 368 16.32 25.88 -16.24
C HIS A 368 16.98 25.73 -17.62
N HIS A 369 17.21 24.50 -18.07
CA HIS A 369 17.82 24.23 -19.37
C HIS A 369 16.90 24.66 -20.53
N LEU A 370 15.61 24.36 -20.43
CA LEU A 370 14.59 24.76 -21.41
C LEU A 370 14.38 26.28 -21.41
N GLY A 371 14.39 26.93 -20.24
CA GLY A 371 14.23 28.38 -20.11
C GLY A 371 15.39 29.21 -20.68
N HIS A 372 16.61 28.67 -20.70
CA HIS A 372 17.77 29.33 -21.32
C HIS A 372 17.85 29.16 -22.84
N SER A 373 17.20 28.14 -23.40
CA SER A 373 17.22 27.91 -24.85
C SER A 373 16.42 28.95 -25.65
N GLY A 374 15.49 29.69 -25.03
CA GLY A 374 14.60 30.63 -25.73
C GLY A 374 15.09 32.07 -25.84
N ARG A 375 16.20 32.46 -25.19
CA ARG A 375 16.58 33.89 -25.06
C ARG A 375 17.79 34.34 -25.88
N ARG A 376 18.28 33.52 -26.82
CA ARG A 376 19.53 33.82 -27.56
C ARG A 376 19.38 34.22 -29.04
N THR A 377 18.18 34.54 -29.52
CA THR A 377 17.98 35.03 -30.90
C THR A 377 17.02 36.21 -30.97
N ARG A 378 17.49 37.40 -30.56
CA ARG A 378 17.13 38.71 -31.14
C ARG A 378 17.88 39.84 -30.41
N SER A 379 19.19 39.89 -30.62
CA SER A 379 19.93 41.15 -30.60
C SER A 379 20.59 41.28 -31.97
N ALA A 380 19.75 41.44 -32.99
CA ALA A 380 20.19 42.01 -34.25
C ALA A 380 20.34 43.51 -34.01
N SER A 381 21.60 43.94 -34.01
CA SER A 381 22.12 45.28 -34.25
C SER A 381 21.10 46.40 -34.45
N VAL A 382 21.07 47.33 -33.49
CA VAL A 382 20.98 48.75 -33.84
C VAL A 382 22.12 49.45 -33.10
N ASP A 383 23.31 49.32 -33.69
CA ASP A 383 24.36 50.31 -33.52
C ASP A 383 23.95 51.54 -34.31
N SER A 384 23.68 52.66 -33.64
CA SER A 384 23.98 53.96 -34.22
C SER A 384 24.23 55.00 -33.12
N LEU A 385 25.52 55.29 -32.95
CA LEU A 385 26.13 56.58 -32.68
C LEU A 385 25.45 57.54 -31.70
N GLY A 386 26.12 57.76 -30.56
CA GLY A 386 25.94 58.91 -29.70
C GLY A 386 27.14 59.16 -28.80
N LYS A 387 28.27 59.60 -29.38
CA LYS A 387 29.46 60.09 -28.66
C LYS A 387 29.12 61.35 -27.84
N GLY A 388 29.58 61.41 -26.60
CA GLY A 388 29.73 62.66 -25.84
C GLY A 388 30.48 62.45 -24.51
N PRO A 389 31.36 63.37 -24.07
CA PRO A 389 32.51 63.05 -23.22
C PRO A 389 32.44 63.59 -21.78
N VAL A 390 33.23 62.95 -20.90
CA VAL A 390 34.04 63.52 -19.81
C VAL A 390 33.37 64.46 -18.80
N SER A 391 33.36 64.05 -17.53
CA SER A 391 33.81 64.92 -16.44
C SER A 391 34.36 64.11 -15.25
N LEU A 392 35.66 64.29 -15.02
CA LEU A 392 36.40 64.03 -13.80
C LEU A 392 35.82 64.81 -12.60
N ASN A 393 35.85 64.21 -11.40
CA ASN A 393 36.10 64.84 -10.09
C ASN A 393 36.17 63.68 -9.06
N GLN A 394 37.33 63.22 -8.60
CA GLN A 394 38.24 63.75 -7.57
C GLN A 394 37.64 63.97 -6.16
N HIS A 395 38.27 63.25 -5.20
CA HIS A 395 38.45 63.53 -3.77
C HIS A 395 37.18 63.42 -2.89
N GLY A 396 37.15 62.72 -1.76
CA GLY A 396 38.19 62.18 -0.88
C GLY A 396 37.86 62.62 0.54
N VAL A 397 37.48 61.70 1.44
CA VAL A 397 37.51 61.88 2.90
C VAL A 397 37.64 60.51 3.58
N ASP A 398 38.81 60.27 4.16
CA ASP A 398 39.07 59.30 5.23
C ASP A 398 38.50 59.82 6.55
N VAL A 399 37.67 59.03 7.27
CA VAL A 399 37.48 59.17 8.73
C VAL A 399 37.12 57.81 9.36
N LEU A 400 38.08 57.32 10.16
CA LEU A 400 38.00 56.58 11.45
C LEU A 400 37.30 55.20 11.59
N ASN A 401 38.16 54.23 11.92
CA ASN A 401 38.05 53.20 12.97
C ASN A 401 36.73 53.10 13.75
N HIS A 402 36.06 51.94 13.64
CA HIS A 402 35.58 51.21 14.82
C HIS A 402 35.35 49.72 14.50
N THR A 403 36.10 48.88 15.20
CA THR A 403 35.74 47.52 15.64
C THR A 403 36.00 47.48 17.15
N PRO A 404 35.39 46.59 17.96
CA PRO A 404 34.73 45.34 17.59
C PRO A 404 33.37 45.15 18.30
N HIS A 405 32.84 43.93 18.20
CA HIS A 405 31.80 43.29 19.01
C HIS A 405 30.36 43.24 18.47
N GLU A 406 29.96 41.97 18.29
CA GLU A 406 28.73 41.34 18.78
C GLU A 406 27.53 41.12 17.86
N GLU A 407 27.10 39.85 17.94
CA GLU A 407 25.79 39.27 17.66
C GLU A 407 25.32 39.11 16.21
N HIS A 408 25.55 37.90 15.71
CA HIS A 408 24.70 37.26 14.71
C HIS A 408 23.30 37.01 15.30
N GLY A 409 22.43 38.01 15.11
CA GLY A 409 20.98 37.88 15.26
C GLY A 409 20.41 36.90 14.22
N ILE A 410 19.97 35.75 14.72
CA ILE A 410 19.09 34.82 14.03
C ILE A 410 17.71 35.48 13.93
N TYR A 411 17.18 35.58 12.72
CA TYR A 411 15.78 35.93 12.47
C TYR A 411 14.85 34.92 13.17
N ARG A 412 14.34 35.30 14.35
CA ARG A 412 13.19 34.67 14.99
C ARG A 412 11.99 35.57 14.71
N ALA A 413 11.12 35.15 13.81
CA ALA A 413 9.79 35.74 13.68
C ALA A 413 8.97 35.28 14.89
N GLU A 414 8.99 36.06 15.97
CA GLU A 414 8.01 35.97 17.05
C GLU A 414 6.70 36.55 16.53
N LEU A 415 5.76 35.65 16.22
CA LEU A 415 4.36 36.00 16.08
C LEU A 415 3.81 36.21 17.50
N GLU A 416 3.71 37.46 17.94
CA GLU A 416 2.98 37.82 19.15
C GLU A 416 1.50 37.42 18.97
N MET A 417 1.11 36.30 19.58
CA MET A 417 -0.30 36.03 19.87
C MET A 417 -0.68 36.80 21.13
N GLY A 418 -1.63 37.71 20.98
CA GLY A 418 -2.18 38.51 22.07
C GLY A 418 -2.82 37.68 23.19
N PRO A 419 -3.10 38.32 24.33
CA PRO A 419 -3.58 37.63 25.53
C PRO A 419 -4.96 37.03 25.29
N VAL A 420 -5.07 35.72 25.50
CA VAL A 420 -6.35 35.01 25.61
C VAL A 420 -6.98 35.40 26.94
N GLU A 421 -8.10 36.13 26.88
CA GLU A 421 -8.98 36.35 28.01
C GLU A 421 -9.45 34.99 28.57
N LYS A 422 -9.20 34.79 29.86
CA LYS A 422 -9.85 33.72 30.64
C LYS A 422 -11.29 34.14 30.91
N GLU A 423 -12.24 33.53 30.22
CA GLU A 423 -13.63 33.46 30.69
C GLU A 423 -13.73 32.39 31.79
N ASP A 424 -13.69 32.85 33.04
CA ASP A 424 -14.13 32.07 34.20
C ASP A 424 -15.68 32.07 34.23
N GLY A 425 -16.29 30.96 33.83
CA GLY A 425 -17.72 30.70 33.97
C GLY A 425 -18.00 29.67 35.09
N PRO A 426 -18.94 29.94 36.02
CA PRO A 426 -19.18 29.07 37.17
C PRO A 426 -20.00 27.82 36.81
N LEU A 427 -19.55 26.67 37.33
CA LEU A 427 -20.31 25.42 37.41
C LEU A 427 -21.53 25.59 38.33
N VAL A 428 -22.72 25.64 37.74
CA VAL A 428 -23.98 25.40 38.44
C VAL A 428 -24.24 23.90 38.46
N LEU A 429 -24.19 23.33 39.67
CA LEU A 429 -24.80 22.05 40.01
C LEU A 429 -26.33 22.21 39.94
N GLU A 430 -27.01 21.40 39.13
CA GLU A 430 -28.43 21.17 39.32
C GLU A 430 -28.74 19.67 39.30
N HIS A 431 -29.31 19.24 40.42
CA HIS A 431 -29.89 17.93 40.66
C HIS A 431 -31.11 17.68 39.77
N ARG A 432 -31.14 16.52 39.11
CA ARG A 432 -32.34 15.67 39.04
C ARG A 432 -32.00 14.24 38.68
#